data_AF-A0A922SD66-F1
#
_entry.id   AF-A0A922SD66-F1
#
_cell.length_a   1.000
_cell.length_b   1.000
_cell.length_c   1.000
_cell.angle_alpha   90.00
_cell.angle_beta   90.00
_cell.angle_gamma   90.00
#
_symmetry.space_group_name_H-M   'P 1'
#
loop_
_entity.id
_entity.type
_entity.pdbx_description
1 polymer ?
#
loop_
_entity_poly.entity_id
_entity_poly.type
_entity_poly.pdbx_seq_one_letter_code
_entity_poly.pdbx_strand_id
1 'polypeptide(L)'
;MVSSTDGTPGLTEDAFKILKAKRAQSDKNMICALIADEMAIRQQKCFIKKTLQDVAMQILGCKYPREIKSTFKHPCADYEVAVFLDICHMVKLIRNHWESKESLYDDQKIYWSYVKKLELLQEQTGIHLANRLSKKHLEIRNSIMNVKLATQLLSSSV
;
A
#
# COMPACT_ATOMS: atom_id res chain seq x y z
N MET A 1 -21.65 -22.12 24.54
CA MET A 1 -22.53 -20.95 24.30
C MET A 1 -21.70 -19.87 23.66
N VAL A 2 -21.97 -19.52 22.40
CA VAL A 2 -21.29 -18.38 21.76
C VAL A 2 -21.96 -17.13 22.32
N SER A 3 -21.24 -16.36 23.13
CA SER A 3 -21.72 -15.05 23.59
C SER A 3 -21.94 -14.20 22.34
N SER A 4 -23.19 -13.79 22.11
CA SER A 4 -23.58 -12.94 20.98
C SER A 4 -22.81 -11.62 21.07
N THR A 5 -21.74 -11.49 20.30
CA THR A 5 -21.06 -10.21 20.10
C THR A 5 -21.95 -9.34 19.23
N ASP A 6 -22.16 -8.10 19.63
CA ASP A 6 -22.94 -7.15 18.85
C ASP A 6 -22.27 -6.93 17.48
N GLY A 7 -23.08 -6.99 16.41
CA GLY A 7 -22.68 -6.86 15.01
C GLY A 7 -23.01 -5.49 14.43
N THR A 8 -23.28 -4.50 15.29
CA THR A 8 -23.55 -3.11 14.87
C THR A 8 -22.36 -2.52 14.10
N PRO A 9 -22.59 -1.70 13.06
CA PRO A 9 -21.52 -1.03 12.35
C PRO A 9 -20.70 -0.13 13.28
N GLY A 10 -19.37 -0.24 13.22
CA GLY A 10 -18.45 0.60 13.99
C GLY A 10 -17.42 -0.21 14.78
N LEU A 11 -16.77 0.46 15.74
CA LEU A 11 -15.85 -0.19 16.68
C LEU A 11 -16.67 -0.79 17.82
N THR A 12 -16.54 -2.10 18.03
CA THR A 12 -17.33 -2.80 19.06
C THR A 12 -16.84 -2.47 20.47
N GLU A 13 -17.77 -2.35 21.42
CA GLU A 13 -17.43 -2.10 22.83
C GLU A 13 -16.54 -3.21 23.41
N ASP A 14 -16.77 -4.46 22.99
CA ASP A 14 -16.00 -5.61 23.44
C ASP A 14 -14.53 -5.52 22.99
N ALA A 15 -14.26 -4.99 21.79
CA ALA A 15 -12.89 -4.71 21.35
C ALA A 15 -12.20 -3.68 22.28
N PHE A 16 -12.91 -2.62 22.67
CA PHE A 16 -12.37 -1.64 23.61
C PHE A 16 -12.15 -2.21 25.02
N LYS A 17 -13.05 -3.07 25.52
CA LYS A 17 -12.87 -3.76 26.80
C LYS A 17 -11.58 -4.59 26.80
N ILE A 18 -11.34 -5.34 25.72
CA ILE A 18 -10.13 -6.16 25.56
C ILE A 18 -8.88 -5.27 25.51
N LEU A 19 -8.90 -4.17 24.76
CA LEU A 19 -7.76 -3.23 24.69
C LEU A 19 -7.44 -2.60 26.05
N LYS A 20 -8.47 -2.22 26.83
CA LYS A 20 -8.29 -1.70 28.20
C LYS A 20 -7.69 -2.74 29.14
N ALA A 21 -8.17 -3.98 29.09
CA ALA A 21 -7.62 -5.08 29.88
C ALA A 21 -6.15 -5.34 29.53
N LYS A 22 -5.80 -5.34 28.24
CA LYS A 22 -4.42 -5.49 27.76
C LYS A 22 -3.51 -4.36 28.23
N ARG A 23 -4.00 -3.12 28.26
CA ARG A 23 -3.25 -1.98 28.79
C ARG A 23 -2.99 -2.11 30.29
N ALA A 24 -3.99 -2.56 31.06
CA ALA A 24 -3.86 -2.71 32.50
C ALA A 24 -2.84 -3.78 32.94
N GLN A 25 -2.53 -4.75 32.07
CA GLN A 25 -1.58 -5.83 32.34
C GLN A 25 -0.14 -5.53 31.93
N SER A 26 0.13 -4.37 31.30
CA SER A 26 1.43 -4.06 30.71
C SER A 26 1.99 -2.74 31.26
N ASP A 27 3.15 -2.81 31.92
CA ASP A 27 3.89 -1.64 32.40
C ASP A 27 4.61 -0.87 31.28
N LYS A 28 4.72 -1.44 30.08
CA LYS A 28 5.35 -0.79 28.92
C LYS A 28 4.39 0.17 28.23
N ASN A 29 4.90 1.25 27.66
CA ASN A 29 4.11 2.11 26.76
C ASN A 29 3.60 1.31 25.55
N MET A 30 2.28 1.34 25.35
CA MET A 30 1.65 0.71 24.19
C MET A 30 1.71 1.67 23.01
N ILE A 31 2.29 1.20 21.91
CA ILE A 31 2.25 1.86 20.61
C ILE A 31 1.30 1.05 19.73
N CYS A 32 0.38 1.74 19.05
CA CYS A 32 -0.57 1.13 18.13
C CYS A 32 -0.61 1.90 16.82
N ALA A 33 -1.06 1.22 15.77
CA ALA A 33 -1.36 1.82 14.48
C ALA A 33 -2.83 1.51 14.14
N LEU A 34 -3.55 2.52 13.65
CA LEU A 34 -4.86 2.35 13.04
C LEU A 34 -4.66 2.16 11.54
N ILE A 35 -5.05 0.99 11.03
CA ILE A 35 -4.95 0.66 9.60
C ILE A 35 -6.37 0.47 9.08
N ALA A 36 -6.70 1.14 7.99
CA ALA A 36 -8.00 1.04 7.34
C ALA A 36 -7.81 0.89 5.83
N ASP A 37 -8.56 -0.02 5.23
CA ASP A 37 -8.69 -0.17 3.78
C ASP A 37 -10.15 -0.51 3.46
N GLU A 38 -10.58 -0.21 2.25
CA GLU A 38 -11.93 -0.48 1.80
C GLU A 38 -12.03 -1.82 1.09
N MET A 39 -13.05 -2.60 1.43
CA MET A 39 -13.36 -3.84 0.74
C MET A 39 -14.61 -3.66 -0.14
N ALA A 40 -14.47 -3.93 -1.43
CA ALA A 40 -15.61 -3.99 -2.34
C ALA A 40 -16.44 -5.26 -2.07
N ILE A 41 -17.65 -5.09 -1.54
CA ILE A 41 -18.66 -6.15 -1.40
C ILE A 41 -19.65 -6.04 -2.59
N ARG A 42 -20.23 -7.16 -3.04
CA ARG A 42 -21.11 -7.23 -4.23
C ARG A 42 -22.09 -6.04 -4.29
N GLN A 43 -22.12 -5.35 -5.43
CA GLN A 43 -22.72 -4.03 -5.58
C GLN A 43 -24.23 -3.97 -5.27
N GLN A 44 -24.61 -3.02 -4.43
CA GLN A 44 -25.62 -2.02 -4.81
C GLN A 44 -24.89 -0.67 -5.01
N LYS A 45 -25.13 -0.03 -6.15
CA LYS A 45 -24.33 1.06 -6.74
C LYS A 45 -24.02 2.22 -5.79
N CYS A 46 -22.74 2.43 -5.45
CA CYS A 46 -22.05 3.73 -5.52
C CYS A 46 -20.58 3.54 -5.12
N PHE A 47 -19.66 3.60 -6.08
CA PHE A 47 -18.24 3.77 -5.77
C PHE A 47 -17.86 5.20 -6.14
N ILE A 48 -17.62 6.05 -5.14
CA ILE A 48 -17.13 7.40 -5.38
C ILE A 48 -15.65 7.27 -5.74
N LYS A 49 -15.30 7.56 -6.99
CA LYS A 49 -13.93 7.43 -7.56
C LYS A 49 -12.89 8.40 -6.98
N LYS A 50 -13.19 9.11 -5.88
CA LYS A 50 -12.15 9.81 -5.12
C LYS A 50 -11.60 8.84 -4.09
N THR A 51 -10.30 8.61 -4.14
CA THR A 51 -9.54 7.84 -3.14
C THR A 51 -9.80 8.45 -1.76
N LEU A 52 -10.57 7.74 -0.94
CA LEU A 52 -10.91 8.18 0.42
C LEU A 52 -9.68 8.48 1.28
N GLN A 53 -8.56 7.82 0.97
CA GLN A 53 -7.26 8.05 1.60
C GLN A 53 -6.76 9.50 1.41
N ASP A 54 -6.88 10.05 0.20
CA ASP A 54 -6.42 11.43 -0.07
C ASP A 54 -7.29 12.47 0.64
N VAL A 55 -8.61 12.21 0.66
CA VAL A 55 -9.57 13.07 1.36
C VAL A 55 -9.35 13.02 2.87
N ALA A 56 -9.13 11.82 3.43
CA ALA A 56 -8.86 11.65 4.86
C ALA A 56 -7.57 12.36 5.28
N MET A 57 -6.48 12.21 4.52
CA MET A 57 -5.23 12.92 4.80
C MET A 57 -5.40 14.44 4.75
N GLN A 58 -6.14 14.95 3.77
CA GLN A 58 -6.41 16.39 3.66
C GLN A 58 -7.21 16.92 4.86
N ILE A 59 -8.23 16.18 5.30
CA ILE A 59 -9.04 16.53 6.49
C ILE A 59 -8.18 16.57 7.75
N LEU A 60 -7.23 15.64 7.88
CA LEU A 60 -6.27 15.61 9.00
C LEU A 60 -5.19 16.70 8.91
N GLY A 61 -5.21 17.54 7.87
CA GLY A 61 -4.23 18.60 7.67
C GLY A 61 -2.84 18.09 7.26
N CYS A 62 -2.77 16.85 6.76
CA CYS A 62 -1.57 16.30 6.13
C CYS A 62 -1.48 16.81 4.68
N LYS A 63 -0.26 17.09 4.22
CA LYS A 63 -0.01 17.64 2.89
C LYS A 63 0.99 16.77 2.13
N TYR A 64 0.69 16.56 0.84
CA TYR A 64 1.53 15.91 -0.16
C TYR A 64 1.24 16.53 -1.54
N PRO A 65 2.16 16.48 -2.53
CA PRO A 65 3.54 16.01 -2.48
C PRO A 65 4.60 17.13 -2.36
N ARG A 66 4.21 18.40 -2.48
CA ARG A 66 5.15 19.54 -2.56
C ARG A 66 5.73 19.98 -1.21
N GLU A 67 4.97 19.78 -0.13
CA GLU A 67 5.37 20.05 1.25
C GLU A 67 4.90 18.84 2.05
N ILE A 68 5.83 17.95 2.40
CA ILE A 68 5.49 16.69 3.08
C ILE A 68 5.19 16.99 4.54
N LYS A 69 3.90 17.05 4.87
CA LYS A 69 3.42 17.06 6.25
C LYS A 69 2.64 15.78 6.47
N SER A 70 3.29 14.81 7.12
CA SER A 70 2.77 13.46 7.36
C SER A 70 2.27 13.24 8.79
N THR A 71 2.09 14.31 9.57
CA THR A 71 1.64 14.22 10.96
C THR A 71 0.51 15.19 11.26
N PHE A 72 -0.29 14.83 12.27
CA PHE A 72 -1.32 15.68 12.86
C PHE A 72 -1.36 15.51 14.38
N LYS A 73 -1.85 16.54 15.09
CA LYS A 73 -2.01 16.49 16.55
C LYS A 73 -3.07 15.47 16.96
N HIS A 74 -2.77 14.66 17.98
CA HIS A 74 -3.75 13.73 18.53
C HIS A 74 -4.96 14.50 19.10
N PRO A 75 -6.21 14.07 18.83
CA PRO A 75 -7.41 14.84 19.18
C PRO A 75 -7.65 15.01 20.69
N CYS A 76 -7.04 14.15 21.52
CA CYS A 76 -7.26 14.15 22.98
C CYS A 76 -5.95 14.15 23.79
N ALA A 77 -4.78 14.25 23.15
CA ALA A 77 -3.49 14.14 23.84
C ALA A 77 -2.44 15.01 23.15
N ASP A 78 -1.39 15.39 23.90
CA ASP A 78 -0.33 16.25 23.36
C ASP A 78 0.81 15.42 22.75
N TYR A 79 0.52 14.71 21.67
CA TYR A 79 1.52 14.10 20.81
C TYR A 79 1.09 14.13 19.33
N GLU A 80 2.06 13.95 18.45
CA GLU A 80 1.83 13.87 17.00
C GLU A 80 1.50 12.42 16.60
N VAL A 81 0.54 12.27 15.69
CA VAL A 81 0.18 11.01 15.04
C VAL A 81 0.73 11.03 13.63
N ALA A 82 1.58 10.04 13.31
CA ALA A 82 2.13 9.88 11.97
C ALA A 82 1.16 9.12 11.06
N VAL A 83 1.02 9.59 9.83
CA VAL A 83 0.21 9.01 8.76
C VAL A 83 1.12 8.39 7.72
N PHE A 84 0.89 7.11 7.45
CA PHE A 84 1.61 6.34 6.43
C PHE A 84 0.65 5.86 5.37
N LEU A 85 1.08 5.93 4.11
CA LEU A 85 0.43 5.24 3.00
C LEU A 85 0.90 3.78 2.96
N ASP A 86 0.06 2.91 2.42
CA ASP A 86 0.44 1.51 2.23
C ASP A 86 1.55 1.39 1.16
N ILE A 87 2.76 1.12 1.64
CA ILE A 87 3.97 0.96 0.84
C ILE A 87 3.79 -0.12 -0.23
N CYS A 88 3.11 -1.24 0.09
CA CYS A 88 2.88 -2.31 -0.88
C CYS A 88 2.01 -1.83 -2.04
N HIS A 89 1.07 -0.92 -1.78
CA HIS A 89 0.27 -0.28 -2.81
C HIS A 89 1.08 0.72 -3.62
N MET A 90 1.95 1.50 -2.99
CA MET A 90 2.83 2.43 -3.68
C MET A 90 3.75 1.73 -4.69
N VAL A 91 4.36 0.60 -4.31
CA VAL A 91 5.22 -0.17 -5.22
C VAL A 91 4.44 -0.68 -6.45
N LYS A 92 3.18 -1.14 -6.26
CA LYS A 92 2.30 -1.51 -7.38
C LYS A 92 2.02 -0.31 -8.29
N LEU A 93 1.74 0.86 -7.71
CA LEU A 93 1.47 2.08 -8.47
C LEU A 93 2.68 2.51 -9.29
N ILE A 94 3.89 2.47 -8.71
CA ILE A 94 5.14 2.79 -9.43
C ILE A 94 5.33 1.85 -10.63
N ARG A 95 5.20 0.53 -10.43
CA ARG A 95 5.28 -0.44 -11.52
C ARG A 95 4.25 -0.16 -12.61
N ASN A 96 2.98 0.02 -12.25
CA ASN A 96 1.90 0.24 -13.20
C ASN A 96 2.07 1.56 -13.96
N HIS A 97 2.56 2.60 -13.27
CA HIS A 97 2.87 3.88 -13.88
C HIS A 97 4.01 3.75 -14.88
N TRP A 98 5.07 3.02 -14.53
CA TRP A 98 6.22 2.81 -15.41
C TRP A 98 5.84 2.13 -16.72
N GLU A 99 5.04 1.07 -16.66
CA GLU A 99 4.55 0.40 -17.87
C GLU A 99 3.63 1.32 -18.68
N SER A 100 2.64 1.96 -18.03
CA SER A 100 1.68 2.81 -18.73
C SER A 100 2.29 4.07 -19.34
N LYS A 101 3.32 4.66 -18.72
CA LYS A 101 4.01 5.88 -19.19
C LYS A 101 5.29 5.58 -19.95
N GLU A 102 5.65 4.30 -20.09
CA GLU A 102 6.84 3.78 -20.77
C GLU A 102 8.18 4.34 -20.25
N SER A 103 8.17 5.07 -19.13
CA SER A 103 9.38 5.62 -18.51
C SER A 103 9.21 5.99 -17.04
N LEU A 104 10.31 5.87 -16.29
CA LEU A 104 10.52 6.43 -14.96
C LEU A 104 11.70 7.41 -15.00
N TYR A 105 11.86 8.18 -13.94
CA TYR A 105 12.98 9.11 -13.79
C TYR A 105 13.67 8.86 -12.44
N ASP A 106 14.96 8.60 -12.50
CA ASP A 106 15.85 8.40 -11.33
C ASP A 106 17.24 8.94 -11.71
N ASP A 107 17.42 10.26 -11.54
CA ASP A 107 18.47 11.13 -12.13
C ASP A 107 18.58 11.11 -13.68
N GLN A 108 18.21 10.00 -14.30
CA GLN A 108 18.13 9.74 -15.72
C GLN A 108 16.80 9.08 -16.04
N LYS A 109 16.42 9.14 -17.31
CA LYS A 109 15.18 8.54 -17.79
C LYS A 109 15.38 7.04 -18.01
N ILE A 110 14.61 6.21 -17.32
CA ILE A 110 14.63 4.76 -17.44
C ILE A 110 13.44 4.29 -18.27
N TYR A 111 13.70 3.77 -19.45
CA TYR A 111 12.66 3.34 -20.39
C TYR A 111 12.16 1.93 -20.07
N TRP A 112 10.85 1.73 -20.13
CA TRP A 112 10.22 0.41 -19.98
C TRP A 112 10.71 -0.59 -21.05
N SER A 113 11.09 -0.09 -22.22
CA SER A 113 11.68 -0.90 -23.29
C SER A 113 12.95 -1.67 -22.87
N TYR A 114 13.70 -1.21 -21.86
CA TYR A 114 14.85 -1.93 -21.35
C TYR A 114 14.45 -3.23 -20.64
N VAL A 115 13.36 -3.22 -19.88
CA VAL A 115 12.81 -4.42 -19.24
C VAL A 115 12.39 -5.45 -20.29
N LYS A 116 11.69 -4.99 -21.35
CA LYS A 116 11.28 -5.85 -22.48
C LYS A 116 12.50 -6.48 -23.18
N LYS A 117 13.56 -5.69 -23.41
CA LYS A 117 14.80 -6.17 -24.05
C LYS A 117 15.58 -7.14 -23.17
N LEU A 118 15.64 -6.88 -21.85
CA LEU A 118 16.29 -7.78 -20.90
C LEU A 118 15.61 -9.14 -20.88
N GLU A 119 14.27 -9.16 -20.81
CA GLU A 119 13.50 -10.39 -20.85
C GLU A 119 13.74 -11.16 -22.16
N LEU A 120 13.65 -10.48 -23.32
CA LEU A 120 13.94 -11.07 -24.62
C LEU A 120 15.36 -11.65 -24.72
N LEU A 121 16.36 -10.95 -24.19
CA LEU A 121 17.75 -11.42 -24.18
C LEU A 121 17.90 -12.70 -23.35
N GLN A 122 17.26 -12.79 -22.19
CA GLN A 122 17.27 -13.99 -21.35
C GLN A 122 16.60 -15.18 -22.05
N GLU A 123 15.50 -14.94 -22.78
CA GLU A 123 14.83 -15.98 -23.54
C GLU A 123 15.68 -16.49 -24.72
N GLN A 124 16.30 -15.58 -25.46
CA GLN A 124 17.12 -15.92 -26.62
C GLN A 124 18.41 -16.65 -26.24
N THR A 125 19.03 -16.27 -25.13
CA THR A 125 20.26 -16.89 -24.65
C THR A 125 20.02 -18.17 -23.85
N GLY A 126 18.80 -18.37 -23.33
CA GLY A 126 18.48 -19.43 -22.38
C GLY A 126 19.15 -19.26 -21.02
N ILE A 127 19.80 -18.12 -20.77
CA ILE A 127 20.55 -17.82 -19.55
C ILE A 127 19.78 -16.78 -18.75
N HIS A 128 19.45 -17.14 -17.51
CA HIS A 128 18.84 -16.21 -16.56
C HIS A 128 19.94 -15.50 -15.77
N LEU A 129 19.97 -14.16 -15.78
CA LEU A 129 21.02 -13.34 -15.13
C LEU A 129 20.88 -13.28 -13.59
N ALA A 130 20.57 -14.41 -12.96
CA ALA A 130 20.31 -14.56 -11.52
C ALA A 130 19.23 -13.63 -10.92
N ASN A 131 18.48 -12.90 -11.74
CA ASN A 131 17.30 -12.15 -11.33
C ASN A 131 16.03 -13.03 -11.37
N ARG A 132 14.86 -12.46 -11.10
CA ARG A 132 13.56 -13.18 -11.17
C ARG A 132 12.64 -12.68 -12.30
N LEU A 133 13.14 -11.82 -13.17
CA LEU A 133 12.38 -11.24 -14.28
C LEU A 133 11.98 -12.33 -15.28
N SER A 134 10.72 -12.30 -15.70
CA SER A 134 10.15 -13.23 -16.69
C SER A 134 8.96 -12.59 -17.38
N LYS A 135 8.44 -13.18 -18.47
CA LYS A 135 7.22 -12.73 -19.17
C LYS A 135 6.06 -12.31 -18.26
N LYS A 136 5.85 -13.01 -17.14
CA LYS A 136 4.80 -12.68 -16.16
C LYS A 136 4.90 -11.26 -15.61
N HIS A 137 6.11 -10.69 -15.55
CA HIS A 137 6.35 -9.32 -15.10
C HIS A 137 5.98 -8.28 -16.17
N LEU A 138 5.99 -8.67 -17.45
CA LEU A 138 5.56 -7.83 -18.56
C LEU A 138 4.04 -7.90 -18.76
N GLU A 139 3.41 -9.01 -18.39
CA GLU A 139 1.95 -9.22 -18.41
C GLU A 139 1.25 -8.54 -17.22
N ILE A 140 1.47 -7.23 -17.04
CA ILE A 140 0.98 -6.48 -15.88
C ILE A 140 -0.55 -6.48 -15.81
N ARG A 141 -1.25 -6.46 -16.95
CA ARG A 141 -2.74 -6.46 -16.98
C ARG A 141 -3.36 -7.64 -16.22
N ASN A 142 -2.71 -8.80 -16.24
CA ASN A 142 -3.18 -10.00 -15.55
C ASN A 142 -2.79 -10.01 -14.06
N SER A 143 -1.93 -9.09 -13.64
CA SER A 143 -1.28 -9.10 -12.33
C SER A 143 -1.13 -7.71 -11.69
N ILE A 144 -2.04 -6.79 -12.03
CA ILE A 144 -2.05 -5.38 -11.56
C ILE A 144 -1.98 -5.29 -10.03
N MET A 145 -2.59 -6.24 -9.32
CA MET A 145 -2.59 -6.27 -7.85
C MET A 145 -1.48 -7.12 -7.22
N ASN A 146 -0.65 -7.79 -8.02
CA ASN A 146 0.38 -8.69 -7.51
C ASN A 146 1.61 -7.90 -7.05
N VAL A 147 1.72 -7.67 -5.73
CA VAL A 147 2.83 -6.93 -5.11
C VAL A 147 4.17 -7.65 -5.33
N LYS A 148 4.18 -8.99 -5.30
CA LYS A 148 5.40 -9.80 -5.48
C LYS A 148 6.07 -9.56 -6.83
N LEU A 149 5.28 -9.50 -7.91
CA LEU A 149 5.82 -9.20 -9.24
C LEU A 149 6.33 -7.75 -9.32
N ALA A 150 5.67 -6.81 -8.63
CA ALA A 150 6.15 -5.43 -8.58
C ALA A 150 7.49 -5.30 -7.84
N THR A 151 7.64 -5.95 -6.69
CA THR A 151 8.88 -5.90 -5.91
C THR A 151 10.02 -6.64 -6.60
N GLN A 152 9.75 -7.76 -7.28
CA GLN A 152 10.77 -8.48 -8.06
C GLN A 152 11.28 -7.64 -9.23
N LEU A 153 10.37 -6.96 -9.93
CA LEU A 153 10.73 -6.10 -11.06
C LEU A 153 11.56 -4.88 -10.63
N LEU A 154 11.22 -4.28 -9.49
CA LEU A 154 11.91 -3.10 -8.94
C LEU A 154 13.05 -3.49 -7.98
N SER A 155 13.56 -4.71 -8.08
CA SER A 155 14.68 -5.17 -7.25
C SER A 155 16.01 -4.73 -7.83
N SER A 156 17.05 -4.65 -6.99
CA SER A 156 18.41 -4.35 -7.44
C SER A 156 19.04 -5.42 -8.35
N SER A 157 18.38 -6.58 -8.50
CA SER A 157 18.88 -7.67 -9.34
C SER A 157 18.47 -7.53 -10.82
N VAL A 158 17.48 -6.68 -11.11
CA VAL A 158 16.93 -6.40 -12.43
C VAL A 158 17.48 -5.08 -12.94
#